data_AF-A0A7X1E7S4-F1
#
_entry.id   AF-A0A7X1E7S4-F1
#
_cell.length_a   1.000
_cell.length_b   1.000
_cell.length_c   1.000
_cell.angle_alpha   90.00
_cell.angle_beta   90.00
_cell.angle_gamma   90.00
#
_symmetry.space_group_name_H-M   'P 1'
#
loop_
_entity.id
_entity.type
_entity.pdbx_description
1 polymer ?
#
loop_
_entity_poly.entity_id
_entity_poly.type
_entity_poly.pdbx_seq_one_letter_code
_entity_poly.pdbx_strand_id
1 'polypeptide(L)'
;MFRPFMKGLNAYRDAHRLVWKEGMWKHLIIPGLISMLYFPVVIGVFFGGTFFGVQELSTHISEKWLPNEVASWAAWGLSVIVGLLSIYLAFLLYRSVVMVIYAPFIGMISETAEEKHHGTKGPAFSIGGLMYDIYRGIMVSGITLAISLALTVLCWLLWLIPLAGAAIYFAGMLILQAYFAGAGFMDPVLERRRMGIRQSLSHSYQNKWHAMGNGAGFMIMMLVPIIGWFLAPSYGIIAAAVSGVDTLYDSKAKRLS
;
A
#
# COMPACT_ATOMS: atom_id res chain seq x y z
N MET A 1 -10.95 9.94 -19.14
CA MET A 1 -10.65 9.97 -17.69
C MET A 1 -11.55 9.00 -16.93
N PHE A 2 -12.88 9.11 -17.04
CA PHE A 2 -13.83 8.23 -16.34
C PHE A 2 -13.78 6.75 -16.76
N ARG A 3 -13.73 6.46 -18.07
CA ARG A 3 -13.70 5.07 -18.57
C ARG A 3 -12.50 4.25 -18.04
N PRO A 4 -11.23 4.73 -18.12
CA PRO A 4 -10.09 4.00 -17.56
C PRO A 4 -10.17 3.82 -16.04
N PHE A 5 -10.66 4.82 -15.30
CA PHE A 5 -10.88 4.70 -13.86
C PHE A 5 -11.88 3.59 -13.53
N MET A 6 -13.01 3.57 -14.23
CA MET A 6 -14.04 2.58 -14.01
C MET A 6 -13.59 1.16 -14.40
N LYS A 7 -12.74 1.01 -15.44
CA LYS A 7 -12.10 -0.27 -15.77
C LYS A 7 -11.26 -0.79 -14.61
N GLY A 8 -10.36 0.05 -14.06
CA GLY A 8 -9.51 -0.34 -12.93
C GLY A 8 -10.30 -0.69 -11.66
N LEU A 9 -11.40 0.01 -11.40
CA LEU A 9 -12.28 -0.29 -10.27
C LEU A 9 -13.11 -1.57 -10.49
N ASN A 10 -13.65 -1.76 -11.69
CA ASN A 10 -14.46 -2.94 -12.02
C ASN A 10 -13.63 -4.22 -12.06
N ALA A 11 -12.31 -4.13 -12.24
CA ALA A 11 -11.39 -5.28 -12.18
C ALA A 11 -11.45 -6.04 -10.85
N TYR A 12 -11.93 -5.40 -9.76
CA TYR A 12 -12.16 -6.08 -8.48
C TYR A 12 -13.26 -7.14 -8.55
N ARG A 13 -14.21 -7.03 -9.50
CA ARG A 13 -15.23 -8.07 -9.74
C ARG A 13 -14.59 -9.31 -10.35
N ASP A 14 -13.69 -9.12 -11.32
CA ASP A 14 -12.94 -10.21 -11.94
C ASP A 14 -11.96 -10.83 -10.94
N ALA A 15 -11.29 -10.00 -10.14
CA ALA A 15 -10.46 -10.47 -9.03
C ALA A 15 -11.26 -11.32 -8.05
N HIS A 16 -12.46 -10.89 -7.65
CA HIS A 16 -13.33 -11.66 -6.78
C HIS A 16 -13.69 -13.04 -7.37
N ARG A 17 -14.01 -13.07 -8.68
CA ARG A 17 -14.26 -14.33 -9.39
C ARG A 17 -13.03 -15.25 -9.37
N LEU A 18 -11.84 -14.74 -9.66
CA LEU A 18 -10.59 -15.51 -9.64
C LEU A 18 -10.26 -16.06 -8.25
N VAL A 19 -10.48 -15.27 -7.20
CA VAL A 19 -10.23 -15.68 -5.82
C VAL A 19 -11.10 -16.86 -5.41
N TRP A 20 -12.41 -16.75 -5.62
CA TRP A 20 -13.38 -17.72 -5.09
C TRP A 20 -13.74 -18.85 -6.07
N LYS A 21 -13.94 -18.55 -7.35
CA LYS A 21 -14.35 -19.57 -8.34
C LYS A 21 -13.17 -20.35 -8.88
N GLU A 22 -12.04 -19.68 -9.12
CA GLU A 22 -10.84 -20.32 -9.66
C GLU A 22 -9.88 -20.82 -8.56
N GLY A 23 -10.29 -20.76 -7.29
CA GLY A 23 -9.55 -21.35 -6.16
C GLY A 23 -8.24 -20.64 -5.80
N MET A 24 -8.03 -19.38 -6.20
CA MET A 24 -6.81 -18.65 -5.86
C MET A 24 -6.70 -18.30 -4.37
N TRP A 25 -7.78 -18.39 -3.60
CA TRP A 25 -7.82 -18.08 -2.17
C TRP A 25 -6.71 -18.73 -1.34
N LYS A 26 -6.25 -19.93 -1.70
CA LYS A 26 -5.15 -20.62 -1.00
C LYS A 26 -3.83 -19.86 -1.03
N HIS A 27 -3.52 -19.17 -2.14
CA HIS A 27 -2.30 -18.37 -2.31
C HIS A 27 -2.37 -17.03 -1.56
N LEU A 28 -3.57 -16.66 -1.10
CA LEU A 28 -3.86 -15.40 -0.43
C LEU A 28 -3.72 -15.52 1.10
N ILE A 29 -3.75 -16.75 1.63
CA ILE A 29 -3.76 -17.00 3.08
C ILE A 29 -2.48 -16.50 3.74
N ILE A 30 -1.32 -16.91 3.21
CA ILE A 30 -0.02 -16.54 3.77
C ILE A 30 0.18 -15.01 3.75
N PRO A 31 0.09 -14.32 2.60
CA PRO A 31 0.21 -12.87 2.57
C PRO A 31 -0.85 -12.17 3.44
N GLY A 32 -2.12 -12.60 3.37
CA GLY A 32 -3.21 -11.99 4.14
C GLY A 32 -3.04 -12.14 5.66
N LEU A 33 -2.53 -13.28 6.13
CA LEU A 33 -2.21 -13.45 7.56
C LEU A 33 -1.09 -12.51 7.99
N ILE A 34 -0.07 -12.33 7.16
CA ILE A 34 1.04 -11.42 7.46
C ILE A 34 0.55 -9.97 7.51
N SER A 35 -0.29 -9.54 6.56
CA SER A 35 -0.87 -8.19 6.58
C SER A 35 -1.79 -7.97 7.79
N MET A 36 -2.58 -8.98 8.16
CA MET A 36 -3.45 -8.92 9.33
C MET A 36 -2.65 -8.81 10.64
N LEU A 37 -1.53 -9.53 10.75
CA LEU A 37 -0.65 -9.52 11.93
C LEU A 37 0.20 -8.25 12.03
N TYR A 38 0.40 -7.50 10.95
CA TYR A 38 1.18 -6.27 10.97
C TYR A 38 0.68 -5.26 12.00
N PHE A 39 -0.63 -4.94 12.00
CA PHE A 39 -1.18 -3.92 12.90
C PHE A 39 -1.02 -4.30 14.38
N PRO A 40 -1.44 -5.51 14.84
CA PRO A 40 -1.23 -5.93 16.22
C PRO A 40 0.24 -5.95 16.63
N VAL A 41 1.15 -6.40 15.75
CA VAL A 41 2.58 -6.48 16.07
C VAL A 41 3.20 -5.09 16.16
N VAL A 42 2.95 -4.22 15.18
CA VAL A 42 3.53 -2.88 15.16
C VAL A 42 2.92 -2.03 16.29
N ILE A 43 1.61 -2.09 16.50
CA ILE A 43 0.97 -1.40 17.63
C ILE A 43 1.49 -1.98 18.95
N GLY A 44 1.55 -3.31 19.10
CA GLY A 44 2.04 -3.93 20.34
C GLY A 44 3.49 -3.57 20.68
N VAL A 45 4.39 -3.60 19.69
CA VAL A 45 5.81 -3.27 19.87
C VAL A 45 6.02 -1.77 20.09
N PHE A 46 5.41 -0.91 19.28
CA PHE A 46 5.59 0.54 19.41
C PHE A 46 4.84 1.10 20.62
N PHE A 47 3.58 0.72 20.81
CA PHE A 47 2.80 1.18 21.95
C PHE A 47 3.42 0.64 23.24
N GLY A 48 3.75 -0.66 23.31
CA GLY A 48 4.43 -1.25 24.46
C GLY A 48 5.77 -0.57 24.73
N GLY A 49 6.68 -0.56 23.76
CA GLY A 49 8.02 0.00 23.93
C GLY A 49 8.02 1.48 24.32
N THR A 50 7.12 2.28 23.74
CA THR A 50 7.08 3.72 24.04
C THR A 50 6.33 4.03 25.33
N PHE A 51 5.30 3.25 25.67
CA PHE A 51 4.60 3.38 26.95
C PHE A 51 5.52 3.00 28.12
N PHE A 52 6.25 1.88 28.01
CA PHE A 52 7.25 1.49 29.00
C PHE A 52 8.39 2.51 29.09
N GLY A 53 8.91 2.98 27.96
CA GLY A 53 9.99 3.98 27.94
C GLY A 53 9.57 5.34 28.53
N VAL A 54 8.34 5.80 28.28
CA VAL A 54 7.83 7.05 28.87
C VAL A 54 7.57 6.90 30.37
N GLN A 55 7.12 5.72 30.83
CA GLN A 55 6.96 5.44 32.26
C GLN A 55 8.30 5.35 32.99
N GLU A 56 9.33 4.71 32.42
CA GLU A 56 10.68 4.71 32.99
C GLU A 56 11.31 6.11 33.02
N LEU A 57 11.08 6.90 31.97
CA LEU A 57 11.54 8.29 31.94
C LEU A 57 10.82 9.12 33.02
N SER A 58 9.54 8.87 33.25
CA SER A 58 8.76 9.53 34.30
C SER A 58 9.28 9.23 35.71
N THR A 59 9.64 7.97 36.00
CA THR A 59 10.16 7.58 37.31
C THR A 59 11.53 8.18 37.57
N HIS A 60 12.40 8.25 36.54
CA HIS A 60 13.69 8.93 36.64
C HIS A 60 13.58 10.45 36.85
N ILE A 61 12.57 11.10 36.28
CA ILE A 61 12.34 12.55 36.43
C ILE A 61 11.71 12.87 37.79
N SER A 62 10.79 12.03 38.27
CA SER A 62 10.12 12.22 39.57
C SER A 62 11.06 12.05 40.76
N GLU A 63 12.10 11.22 40.63
CA GLU A 63 13.12 11.05 41.67
C GLU A 63 13.99 12.30 41.90
N LYS A 64 14.06 13.25 40.94
CA LYS A 64 14.99 14.39 41.02
C LYS A 64 14.37 15.79 40.91
N TRP A 65 13.24 15.99 40.23
CA TRP A 65 12.83 17.36 39.83
C TRP A 65 11.35 17.74 40.01
N LEU A 66 10.40 16.80 40.13
CA LEU A 66 8.97 17.12 40.15
C LEU A 66 8.18 16.27 41.17
N PRO A 67 7.08 16.80 41.74
CA PRO A 67 6.13 16.00 42.51
C PRO A 67 5.56 14.85 41.69
N ASN A 68 5.46 13.66 42.29
CA ASN A 68 5.04 12.41 41.63
C ASN A 68 3.70 12.53 40.88
N GLU A 69 2.75 13.29 41.42
CA GLU A 69 1.44 13.48 40.77
C GLU A 69 1.59 14.22 39.42
N VAL A 70 2.29 15.34 39.39
CA VAL A 70 2.48 16.15 38.17
C VAL A 70 3.29 15.37 37.13
N ALA A 71 4.32 14.65 37.56
CA ALA A 71 5.13 13.81 36.67
C ALA A 71 4.29 12.68 36.04
N SER A 72 3.44 12.01 36.83
CA SER A 72 2.59 10.92 36.36
C SER A 72 1.54 11.36 35.33
N TRP A 73 0.88 12.50 35.56
CA TRP A 73 -0.09 13.06 34.62
C TRP A 73 0.57 13.55 33.32
N ALA A 74 1.74 14.20 33.43
CA ALA A 74 2.51 14.62 32.27
C ALA A 74 3.01 13.41 31.44
N ALA A 75 3.48 12.36 32.11
CA ALA A 75 3.90 11.12 31.47
C ALA A 75 2.73 10.42 30.77
N TRP A 76 1.57 10.32 31.41
CA TRP A 76 0.37 9.75 30.79
C TRP A 76 -0.05 10.53 29.53
N GLY A 77 -0.10 11.86 29.61
CA GLY A 77 -0.42 12.71 28.45
C GLY A 77 0.59 12.55 27.31
N LEU A 78 1.88 12.50 27.64
CA LEU A 78 2.93 12.25 26.65
C LEU A 78 2.82 10.85 26.04
N SER A 79 2.56 9.81 26.84
CA SER A 79 2.33 8.45 26.34
C SER A 79 1.17 8.37 25.35
N VAL A 80 0.07 9.08 25.61
CA VAL A 80 -1.08 9.13 24.69
C VAL A 80 -0.70 9.81 23.38
N ILE A 81 -0.05 10.98 23.44
CA ILE A 81 0.38 11.72 22.23
C ILE A 81 1.35 10.87 21.40
N VAL A 82 2.35 10.27 22.04
CA VAL A 82 3.34 9.45 21.34
C VAL A 82 2.71 8.17 20.81
N GLY A 83 1.78 7.54 21.55
CA GLY A 83 1.02 6.39 21.07
C GLY A 83 0.18 6.71 19.82
N LEU A 84 -0.50 7.86 19.78
CA LEU A 84 -1.24 8.31 18.60
C LEU A 84 -0.31 8.56 17.41
N LEU A 85 0.84 9.20 17.63
CA LEU A 85 1.86 9.40 16.59
C LEU A 85 2.42 8.07 16.08
N SER A 86 2.64 7.09 16.95
CA SER A 86 3.08 5.75 16.57
C SER A 86 2.05 5.02 15.72
N ILE A 87 0.76 5.09 16.07
CA ILE A 87 -0.33 4.50 15.28
C ILE A 87 -0.39 5.16 13.89
N TYR A 88 -0.27 6.49 13.82
CA TYR A 88 -0.24 7.21 12.55
C TYR A 88 0.96 6.81 11.69
N LEU A 89 2.15 6.70 12.30
CA LEU A 89 3.35 6.24 11.60
C LEU A 89 3.22 4.79 11.11
N ALA A 90 2.66 3.90 11.94
CA ALA A 90 2.39 2.51 11.58
C ALA A 90 1.43 2.42 10.38
N PHE A 91 0.38 3.23 10.38
CA PHE A 91 -0.56 3.31 9.25
C PHE A 91 0.13 3.80 7.98
N LEU A 92 1.01 4.81 8.09
CA LEU A 92 1.75 5.36 6.95
C LEU A 92 2.75 4.33 6.38
N LEU A 93 3.42 3.57 7.26
CA LEU A 93 4.39 2.53 6.87
C LEU A 93 3.74 1.22 6.42
N TYR A 94 2.48 0.95 6.80
CA TYR A 94 1.75 -0.28 6.48
C TYR A 94 1.92 -0.66 5.01
N ARG A 95 1.62 0.28 4.12
CA ARG A 95 1.67 0.01 2.68
C ARG A 95 3.06 -0.39 2.20
N SER A 96 4.09 0.35 2.61
CA SER A 96 5.48 0.10 2.18
C SER A 96 5.99 -1.22 2.71
N VAL A 97 5.73 -1.53 3.98
CA VAL A 97 6.16 -2.79 4.61
C VAL A 97 5.40 -3.97 4.01
N VAL A 98 4.08 -3.85 3.86
CA VAL A 98 3.25 -4.89 3.24
C VAL A 98 3.67 -5.14 1.80
N MET A 99 3.96 -4.12 0.99
CA MET A 99 4.47 -4.31 -0.38
C MET A 99 5.80 -5.06 -0.42
N VAL A 100 6.74 -4.73 0.47
CA VAL A 100 8.05 -5.41 0.54
C VAL A 100 7.91 -6.86 1.00
N ILE A 101 7.08 -7.12 2.01
CA ILE A 101 6.83 -8.49 2.48
C ILE A 101 6.04 -9.30 1.45
N TYR A 102 5.14 -8.65 0.73
CA TYR A 102 4.39 -9.30 -0.32
C TYR A 102 5.25 -9.60 -1.53
N ALA A 103 6.29 -8.80 -1.84
CA ALA A 103 7.13 -8.92 -3.03
C ALA A 103 7.41 -10.38 -3.49
N PRO A 104 7.87 -11.31 -2.62
CA PRO A 104 8.05 -12.72 -2.99
C PRO A 104 6.78 -13.45 -3.43
N PHE A 105 5.62 -13.08 -2.89
CA PHE A 105 4.30 -13.63 -3.22
C PHE A 105 3.62 -12.91 -4.38
N ILE A 106 3.92 -11.62 -4.61
CA ILE A 106 3.29 -10.83 -5.68
C ILE A 106 3.55 -11.45 -7.04
N GLY A 107 4.79 -11.88 -7.30
CA GLY A 107 5.15 -12.59 -8.53
C GLY A 107 4.26 -13.82 -8.74
N MET A 108 4.18 -14.71 -7.75
CA MET A 108 3.38 -15.94 -7.83
C MET A 108 1.88 -15.67 -8.01
N ILE A 109 1.31 -14.73 -7.24
CA ILE A 109 -0.12 -14.37 -7.29
C ILE A 109 -0.46 -13.75 -8.63
N SER A 110 0.36 -12.82 -9.11
CA SER A 110 0.19 -12.21 -10.42
C SER A 110 0.31 -13.24 -11.55
N GLU A 111 1.16 -14.27 -11.40
CA GLU A 111 1.35 -15.35 -12.40
C GLU A 111 0.07 -16.14 -12.56
N THR A 112 -0.41 -16.63 -11.42
CA THR A 112 -1.59 -17.46 -11.37
C THR A 112 -2.82 -16.68 -11.84
N ALA A 113 -2.89 -15.37 -11.56
CA ALA A 113 -3.96 -14.50 -12.04
C ALA A 113 -3.92 -14.31 -13.56
N GLU A 114 -2.75 -13.96 -14.12
CA GLU A 114 -2.57 -13.80 -15.58
C GLU A 114 -2.79 -15.13 -16.32
N GLU A 115 -2.28 -16.25 -15.82
CA GLU A 115 -2.47 -17.58 -16.43
C GLU A 115 -3.95 -17.97 -16.50
N LYS A 116 -4.69 -17.76 -15.41
CA LYS A 116 -6.11 -18.12 -15.35
C LYS A 116 -7.01 -17.19 -16.15
N HIS A 117 -6.62 -15.92 -16.30
CA HIS A 117 -7.44 -14.94 -17.00
C HIS A 117 -7.08 -14.78 -18.49
N HIS A 118 -5.79 -14.81 -18.82
CA HIS A 118 -5.25 -14.54 -20.16
C HIS A 118 -4.58 -15.76 -20.82
N GLY A 119 -4.39 -16.88 -20.11
CA GLY A 119 -3.83 -18.12 -20.67
C GLY A 119 -2.32 -18.10 -20.95
N THR A 120 -1.58 -17.08 -20.49
CA THR A 120 -0.15 -16.93 -20.74
C THR A 120 0.68 -17.57 -19.62
N LYS A 121 1.47 -18.62 -19.93
CA LYS A 121 2.38 -19.26 -18.96
C LYS A 121 3.56 -18.35 -18.60
N GLY A 122 3.82 -18.19 -17.31
CA GLY A 122 4.97 -17.41 -16.82
C GLY A 122 6.29 -18.21 -16.82
N PRO A 123 7.43 -17.51 -16.66
CA PRO A 123 8.73 -18.16 -16.51
C PRO A 123 8.81 -18.91 -15.18
N ALA A 124 9.42 -20.10 -15.18
CA ALA A 124 9.56 -20.92 -13.98
C ALA A 124 10.25 -20.19 -12.82
N PHE A 125 9.79 -20.45 -11.60
CA PHE A 125 10.36 -19.91 -10.35
C PHE A 125 11.88 -20.14 -10.29
N SER A 126 12.64 -19.08 -10.01
CA SER A 126 14.08 -19.16 -9.79
C SER A 126 14.49 -18.29 -8.60
N ILE A 127 15.49 -18.76 -7.83
CA ILE A 127 16.01 -18.03 -6.66
C ILE A 127 16.63 -16.69 -7.07
N GLY A 128 17.31 -16.65 -8.23
CA GLY A 128 17.86 -15.41 -8.79
C GLY A 128 16.77 -14.41 -9.16
N GLY A 129 15.65 -14.88 -9.72
CA GLY A 129 14.47 -14.06 -9.97
C GLY A 129 13.86 -13.51 -8.68
N LEU A 130 13.72 -14.34 -7.64
CA LEU A 130 13.19 -13.92 -6.35
C LEU A 130 13.99 -12.76 -5.73
N MET A 131 15.31 -12.83 -5.75
CA MET A 131 16.16 -11.75 -5.22
C MET A 131 16.05 -10.46 -6.05
N TYR A 132 15.89 -10.59 -7.37
CA TYR A 132 15.65 -9.45 -8.25
C TYR A 132 14.30 -8.79 -7.97
N ASP A 133 13.24 -9.60 -7.81
CA ASP A 133 11.88 -9.13 -7.51
C ASP A 133 11.85 -8.40 -6.14
N ILE A 134 12.57 -8.90 -5.13
CA ILE A 134 12.72 -8.24 -3.83
C ILE A 134 13.45 -6.90 -3.98
N TYR A 135 14.61 -6.88 -4.65
CA TYR A 135 15.39 -5.66 -4.85
C TYR A 135 14.57 -4.60 -5.59
N ARG A 136 13.89 -4.99 -6.66
CA ARG A 136 13.02 -4.09 -7.41
C ARG A 136 11.85 -3.61 -6.56
N GLY A 137 11.19 -4.51 -5.84
CA GLY A 137 10.09 -4.19 -4.92
C GLY A 137 10.50 -3.13 -3.90
N ILE A 138 11.70 -3.27 -3.31
CA ILE A 138 12.29 -2.28 -2.40
C ILE A 138 12.54 -0.95 -3.11
N MET A 139 13.16 -0.95 -4.28
CA MET A 139 13.47 0.28 -5.04
C MET A 139 12.20 1.03 -5.47
N VAL A 140 11.22 0.32 -6.02
CA VAL A 140 9.94 0.91 -6.46
C VAL A 140 9.15 1.42 -5.27
N SER A 141 9.07 0.64 -4.19
CA SER A 141 8.40 1.06 -2.95
C SER A 141 9.11 2.25 -2.31
N GLY A 142 10.44 2.29 -2.31
CA GLY A 142 11.23 3.40 -1.77
C GLY A 142 11.04 4.69 -2.56
N ILE A 143 11.12 4.63 -3.90
CA ILE A 143 10.89 5.80 -4.77
C ILE A 143 9.46 6.31 -4.62
N THR A 144 8.47 5.42 -4.68
CA THR A 144 7.05 5.82 -4.55
C THR A 144 6.74 6.35 -3.16
N LEU A 145 7.32 5.77 -2.11
CA LEU A 145 7.22 6.28 -0.74
C LEU A 145 7.80 7.70 -0.64
N ALA A 146 9.03 7.91 -1.12
CA ALA A 146 9.68 9.22 -1.06
C ALA A 146 8.87 10.31 -1.80
N ILE A 147 8.36 10.00 -3.00
CA ILE A 147 7.52 10.94 -3.76
C ILE A 147 6.19 11.16 -3.02
N SER A 148 5.56 10.10 -2.50
CA SER A 148 4.30 10.22 -1.79
C SER A 148 4.43 11.05 -0.51
N LEU A 149 5.54 10.92 0.22
CA LEU A 149 5.86 11.72 1.40
C LEU A 149 6.05 13.20 1.02
N ALA A 150 6.85 13.48 0.00
CA ALA A 150 7.06 14.84 -0.48
C ALA A 150 5.74 15.53 -0.89
N LEU A 151 4.89 14.82 -1.63
CA LEU A 151 3.56 15.32 -2.01
C LEU A 151 2.61 15.43 -0.81
N THR A 152 2.75 14.57 0.19
CA THR A 152 1.97 14.66 1.43
C THR A 152 2.32 15.90 2.23
N VAL A 153 3.61 16.22 2.35
CA VAL A 153 4.08 17.46 2.97
C VAL A 153 3.56 18.68 2.19
N LEU A 154 3.61 18.64 0.86
CA LEU A 154 3.09 19.73 0.03
C LEU A 154 1.57 19.93 0.21
N CYS A 155 0.79 18.84 0.28
CA CYS A 155 -0.63 18.91 0.59
C CYS A 155 -0.91 19.46 1.99
N TRP A 156 -0.05 19.14 2.98
CA TRP A 156 -0.16 19.67 4.34
C TRP A 156 -0.08 21.20 4.37
N LEU A 157 0.72 21.82 3.50
CA LEU A 157 0.79 23.28 3.39
C LEU A 157 -0.54 23.91 2.95
N LEU A 158 -1.39 23.17 2.24
CA LEU A 158 -2.72 23.64 1.81
C LEU A 158 -3.69 23.78 2.98
N TRP A 159 -3.43 23.11 4.10
CA TRP A 159 -4.24 23.22 5.32
C TRP A 159 -4.20 24.63 5.93
N LEU A 160 -3.21 25.45 5.57
CA LEU A 160 -3.08 26.85 6.00
C LEU A 160 -4.16 27.78 5.42
N ILE A 161 -4.92 27.32 4.42
CA ILE A 161 -6.04 28.08 3.84
C ILE A 161 -7.32 27.79 4.65
N PRO A 162 -7.93 28.80 5.31
CA PRO A 162 -9.15 28.59 6.10
C PRO A 162 -10.30 28.02 5.25
N LEU A 163 -11.05 27.06 5.80
CA LEU A 163 -12.23 26.37 5.22
C LEU A 163 -11.98 25.56 3.92
N ALA A 164 -11.36 26.14 2.89
CA ALA A 164 -11.07 25.46 1.63
C ALA A 164 -9.88 24.49 1.73
N GLY A 165 -8.88 24.82 2.56
CA GLY A 165 -7.65 24.06 2.69
C GLY A 165 -7.85 22.63 3.17
N ALA A 166 -8.77 22.43 4.14
CA ALA A 166 -9.09 21.10 4.65
C ALA A 166 -9.72 20.20 3.58
N ALA A 167 -10.70 20.70 2.82
CA ALA A 167 -11.35 19.93 1.77
C ALA A 167 -10.35 19.54 0.65
N ILE A 168 -9.51 20.48 0.23
CA ILE A 168 -8.47 20.24 -0.78
C ILE A 168 -7.43 19.24 -0.25
N TYR A 169 -7.04 19.35 1.01
CA TYR A 169 -6.13 18.41 1.66
C TYR A 169 -6.68 16.99 1.66
N PHE A 170 -7.91 16.77 2.15
CA PHE A 170 -8.51 15.44 2.20
C PHE A 170 -8.70 14.83 0.80
N ALA A 171 -9.23 15.61 -0.15
CA ALA A 171 -9.40 15.15 -1.52
C ALA A 171 -8.05 14.82 -2.18
N GLY A 172 -7.05 15.69 -1.99
CA GLY A 172 -5.69 15.49 -2.50
C GLY A 172 -5.02 14.24 -1.93
N MET A 173 -5.15 14.02 -0.62
CA MET A 173 -4.66 12.81 0.04
C MET A 173 -5.28 11.55 -0.53
N LEU A 174 -6.61 11.50 -0.67
CA LEU A 174 -7.31 10.35 -1.25
C LEU A 174 -6.86 10.07 -2.69
N ILE A 175 -6.72 11.12 -3.50
CA ILE A 175 -6.26 11.01 -4.90
C ILE A 175 -4.83 10.48 -4.98
N LEU A 176 -3.92 11.06 -4.20
CA LEU A 176 -2.51 10.66 -4.17
C LEU A 176 -2.38 9.21 -3.73
N GLN A 177 -3.03 8.86 -2.63
CA GLN A 177 -2.97 7.52 -2.07
C GLN A 177 -3.58 6.49 -3.06
N ALA A 178 -4.67 6.82 -3.76
CA ALA A 178 -5.28 5.92 -4.75
C ALA A 178 -4.36 5.72 -5.95
N TYR A 179 -3.77 6.79 -6.47
CA TYR A 179 -2.82 6.71 -7.57
C TYR A 179 -1.62 5.84 -7.20
N PHE A 180 -0.95 6.15 -6.09
CA PHE A 180 0.25 5.43 -5.72
C PHE A 180 -0.08 3.97 -5.40
N ALA A 181 -1.19 3.67 -4.71
CA ALA A 181 -1.57 2.29 -4.39
C ALA A 181 -1.74 1.44 -5.66
N GLY A 182 -2.54 1.94 -6.61
CA GLY A 182 -2.74 1.23 -7.87
C GLY A 182 -1.48 1.16 -8.74
N ALA A 183 -0.67 2.23 -8.78
CA ALA A 183 0.62 2.20 -9.50
C ALA A 183 1.57 1.15 -8.93
N GLY A 184 1.57 0.96 -7.60
CA GLY A 184 2.32 -0.11 -6.95
C GLY A 184 1.83 -1.49 -7.38
N PHE A 185 0.52 -1.73 -7.39
CA PHE A 185 -0.05 -3.01 -7.82
C PHE A 185 0.14 -3.32 -9.30
N MET A 186 0.31 -2.29 -10.15
CA MET A 186 0.60 -2.46 -11.57
C MET A 186 2.07 -2.80 -11.87
N ASP A 187 3.03 -2.39 -11.01
CA ASP A 187 4.47 -2.62 -11.27
C ASP A 187 4.84 -4.09 -11.57
N PRO A 188 4.34 -5.09 -10.83
CA PRO A 188 4.63 -6.50 -11.10
C PRO A 188 4.18 -6.97 -12.50
N VAL A 189 3.08 -6.41 -13.00
CA VAL A 189 2.55 -6.71 -14.34
C VAL A 189 3.46 -6.12 -15.41
N LEU A 190 3.93 -4.89 -15.18
CA LEU A 190 4.83 -4.16 -16.09
C LEU A 190 6.24 -4.75 -16.09
N GLU A 191 6.73 -5.16 -14.92
CA GLU A 191 7.99 -5.88 -14.73
C GLU A 191 8.09 -7.10 -15.63
N ARG A 192 7.03 -7.91 -15.68
CA ARG A 192 6.98 -9.13 -16.51
C ARG A 192 7.13 -8.88 -17.99
N ARG A 193 6.70 -7.72 -18.45
CA ARG A 193 6.92 -7.28 -19.83
C ARG A 193 8.31 -6.66 -20.02
N ARG A 194 9.23 -6.91 -19.08
CA ARG A 194 10.62 -6.45 -19.02
C ARG A 194 10.75 -4.93 -19.01
N MET A 195 9.75 -4.23 -18.47
CA MET A 195 9.87 -2.79 -18.25
C MET A 195 10.76 -2.53 -17.04
N GLY A 196 11.75 -1.67 -17.20
CA GLY A 196 12.56 -1.18 -16.06
C GLY A 196 11.76 -0.25 -15.15
N ILE A 197 12.28 0.02 -13.94
CA ILE A 197 11.61 0.84 -12.90
C ILE A 197 11.12 2.19 -13.44
N ARG A 198 11.98 2.93 -14.16
CA ARG A 198 11.62 4.23 -14.74
C ARG A 198 10.51 4.13 -15.78
N GLN A 199 10.54 3.08 -16.61
CA GLN A 199 9.52 2.85 -17.64
C GLN A 199 8.18 2.46 -17.01
N SER A 200 8.21 1.62 -15.97
CA SER A 200 7.03 1.23 -15.20
C SER A 200 6.35 2.46 -14.56
N LEU A 201 7.12 3.30 -13.86
CA LEU A 201 6.62 4.54 -13.26
C LEU A 201 6.06 5.50 -14.31
N SER A 202 6.74 5.65 -15.46
CA SER A 202 6.25 6.48 -16.56
C SER A 202 4.95 5.93 -17.17
N HIS A 203 4.84 4.62 -17.34
CA HIS A 203 3.64 3.96 -17.84
C HIS A 203 2.45 4.12 -16.88
N SER A 204 2.68 3.93 -15.58
CA SER A 204 1.68 4.16 -14.54
C SER A 204 1.20 5.61 -14.51
N TYR A 205 2.10 6.58 -14.74
CA TYR A 205 1.73 7.99 -14.86
C TYR A 205 0.90 8.29 -16.12
N GLN A 206 1.26 7.72 -17.27
CA GLN A 206 0.50 7.85 -18.53
C GLN A 206 -0.90 7.26 -18.39
N ASN A 207 -1.04 6.20 -17.60
CA ASN A 207 -2.30 5.51 -17.31
C ASN A 207 -2.85 5.84 -15.90
N LYS A 208 -2.56 7.03 -15.37
CA LYS A 208 -2.87 7.43 -13.99
C LYS A 208 -4.33 7.22 -13.57
N TRP A 209 -5.28 7.44 -14.45
CA TRP A 209 -6.70 7.24 -14.15
C TRP A 209 -7.04 5.76 -13.91
N HIS A 210 -6.40 4.86 -14.63
CA HIS A 210 -6.56 3.42 -14.44
C HIS A 210 -5.91 2.96 -13.13
N ALA A 211 -4.69 3.42 -12.86
CA ALA A 211 -4.01 3.20 -11.60
C ALA A 211 -4.84 3.70 -10.40
N MET A 212 -5.37 4.93 -10.48
CA MET A 212 -6.27 5.48 -9.45
C MET A 212 -7.54 4.65 -9.25
N GLY A 213 -8.14 4.13 -10.33
CA GLY A 213 -9.31 3.25 -10.24
C GLY A 213 -9.03 1.96 -9.47
N ASN A 214 -7.89 1.33 -9.78
CA ASN A 214 -7.44 0.14 -9.06
C ASN A 214 -7.15 0.45 -7.58
N GLY A 215 -6.42 1.52 -7.30
CA GLY A 215 -6.11 1.90 -5.92
C GLY A 215 -7.31 2.38 -5.11
N ALA A 216 -8.32 2.96 -5.76
CA ALA A 216 -9.60 3.30 -5.11
C ALA A 216 -10.34 2.04 -4.64
N GLY A 217 -10.36 0.98 -5.44
CA GLY A 217 -10.92 -0.32 -5.02
C GLY A 217 -10.20 -0.87 -3.78
N PHE A 218 -8.88 -0.75 -3.73
CA PHE A 218 -8.06 -1.17 -2.60
C PHE A 218 -8.42 -0.39 -1.34
N MET A 219 -8.55 0.93 -1.45
CA MET A 219 -8.95 1.79 -0.34
C MET A 219 -10.33 1.43 0.19
N ILE A 220 -11.32 1.27 -0.69
CA ILE A 220 -12.68 0.91 -0.31
C ILE A 220 -12.69 -0.41 0.45
N MET A 221 -11.90 -1.40 0.01
CA MET A 221 -11.76 -2.66 0.76
C MET A 221 -11.08 -2.44 2.11
N MET A 222 -10.05 -1.60 2.20
CA MET A 222 -9.34 -1.31 3.45
C MET A 222 -10.24 -0.63 4.50
N LEU A 223 -11.33 0.04 4.09
CA LEU A 223 -12.31 0.61 5.03
C LEU A 223 -12.99 -0.45 5.90
N VAL A 224 -13.02 -1.72 5.47
CA VAL A 224 -13.56 -2.83 6.27
C VAL A 224 -12.43 -3.41 7.13
N PRO A 225 -12.44 -3.24 8.47
CA PRO A 225 -11.39 -3.76 9.32
C PRO A 225 -11.30 -5.28 9.27
N ILE A 226 -10.13 -5.84 9.59
CA ILE A 226 -9.84 -7.29 9.61
C ILE A 226 -9.91 -7.92 8.21
N ILE A 227 -11.11 -8.02 7.62
CA ILE A 227 -11.34 -8.64 6.32
C ILE A 227 -10.65 -7.83 5.21
N GLY A 228 -10.80 -6.51 5.23
CA GLY A 228 -10.16 -5.62 4.28
C GLY A 228 -8.65 -5.64 4.40
N TRP A 229 -8.11 -5.65 5.61
CA TRP A 229 -6.65 -5.69 5.81
C TRP A 229 -6.04 -7.00 5.31
N PHE A 230 -6.76 -8.10 5.46
CA PHE A 230 -6.37 -9.42 4.96
C PHE A 230 -6.46 -9.51 3.43
N LEU A 231 -7.58 -9.07 2.83
CA LEU A 231 -7.86 -9.30 1.41
C LEU A 231 -7.38 -8.18 0.48
N ALA A 232 -7.39 -6.92 0.93
CA ALA A 232 -7.22 -5.76 0.04
C ALA A 232 -5.90 -5.77 -0.73
N PRO A 233 -4.72 -6.02 -0.12
CA PRO A 233 -3.46 -5.99 -0.87
C PRO A 233 -3.45 -7.01 -2.00
N SER A 234 -3.96 -8.20 -1.72
CA SER A 234 -3.98 -9.30 -2.67
C SER A 234 -5.04 -9.13 -3.77
N TYR A 235 -6.21 -8.60 -3.43
CA TYR A 235 -7.23 -8.22 -4.41
C TYR A 235 -6.72 -7.11 -5.34
N GLY A 236 -5.99 -6.12 -4.81
CA GLY A 236 -5.37 -5.07 -5.62
C GLY A 236 -4.37 -5.62 -6.63
N ILE A 237 -3.51 -6.56 -6.21
CA ILE A 237 -2.56 -7.24 -7.11
C ILE A 237 -3.31 -8.04 -8.19
N ILE A 238 -4.31 -8.84 -7.82
CA ILE A 238 -5.08 -9.65 -8.80
C ILE A 238 -5.84 -8.73 -9.77
N ALA A 239 -6.50 -7.69 -9.26
CA ALA A 239 -7.20 -6.71 -10.09
C ALA A 239 -6.24 -5.99 -11.05
N ALA A 240 -5.02 -5.69 -10.60
CA ALA A 240 -3.98 -5.09 -11.44
C ALA A 240 -3.43 -6.10 -12.47
N ALA A 241 -3.28 -7.37 -12.12
CA ALA A 241 -2.89 -8.43 -13.05
C ALA A 241 -3.92 -8.63 -14.17
N VAL A 242 -5.22 -8.56 -13.84
CA VAL A 242 -6.31 -8.66 -14.83
C VAL A 242 -6.33 -7.44 -15.74
N SER A 243 -6.44 -6.25 -15.16
CA SER A 243 -6.72 -5.00 -15.91
C SER A 243 -5.48 -4.24 -16.38
N GLY A 244 -4.32 -4.44 -15.74
CA GLY A 244 -3.05 -3.81 -16.13
C GLY A 244 -2.48 -4.37 -17.42
N VAL A 245 -2.91 -5.57 -17.84
CA VAL A 245 -2.60 -6.10 -19.17
C VAL A 245 -3.32 -5.29 -20.26
N ASP A 246 -4.56 -4.85 -20.02
CA ASP A 246 -5.31 -4.03 -20.98
C ASP A 246 -4.62 -2.70 -21.26
N THR A 247 -3.99 -2.09 -20.24
CA THR A 247 -3.26 -0.82 -20.42
C THR A 247 -2.04 -0.98 -21.33
N LEU A 248 -1.46 -2.17 -21.42
CA LEU A 248 -0.36 -2.47 -22.33
C LEU A 248 -0.84 -2.58 -23.78
N TYR A 249 -2.00 -3.20 -24.02
CA TYR A 249 -2.61 -3.27 -25.34
C TYR A 249 -3.03 -1.88 -25.84
N ASP A 250 -3.72 -1.11 -24.99
CA ASP A 250 -4.14 0.26 -25.30
C ASP A 250 -2.94 1.18 -25.58
N SER A 251 -1.82 0.99 -24.87
CA SER A 251 -0.59 1.76 -25.08
C SER A 251 0.14 1.40 -26.39
N LYS A 252 0.11 0.12 -26.79
CA LYS A 252 0.65 -0.30 -28.10
C LYS A 252 -0.20 0.28 -29.24
N ALA A 253 -1.52 0.23 -29.13
CA ALA A 253 -2.42 0.82 -30.13
C ALA A 253 -2.16 2.31 -30.32
N LYS A 254 -1.97 3.08 -29.24
CA LYS A 254 -1.62 4.51 -29.30
C LYS A 254 -0.26 4.84 -29.92
N ARG A 255 0.70 3.91 -29.94
CA ARG A 255 2.01 4.12 -30.60
C ARG A 255 1.95 3.85 -32.10
N LEU A 256 0.91 3.17 -32.57
CA LEU A 256 0.72 2.80 -33.98
C LEU A 256 -0.26 3.74 -34.70
N SER A 257 -0.92 4.65 -33.97
CA SER A 257 -1.81 5.72 -34.48
C SER A 257 -1.11 7.06 -34.48
#